data_AF-A0A2W5S312-F1
#
_entry.id   AF-A0A2W5S312-F1
#
_cell.length_a   1.000
_cell.length_b   1.000
_cell.length_c   1.000
_cell.angle_alpha   90.00
_cell.angle_beta   90.00
_cell.angle_gamma   90.00
#
_symmetry.space_group_name_H-M   'P 1'
#
loop_
_entity.id
_entity.type
_entity.pdbx_description
1 polymer ?
#
loop_
_entity_poly.entity_id
_entity_poly.type
_entity_poly.pdbx_seq_one_letter_code
_entity_poly.pdbx_strand_id
1 'polypeptide(L)'
;MRRRGRILVQDKCDGDKNKVGEKCKDGADPCPGSLKKTVSQQRAGKTRTATESRTMQAGKEATQDADSSECVKAMRCGLRPYKPDAQKGGCCPGQTPHHIPPKSMMKGVSGYNKDTALCVCLEGASQHVGSHGENHAAIDHVASKPGVLDSAGKCSVAQYNKVCADAVAAQCGCSADCIEAQLNASFNDEQKNAQVKHWQSNSKKLSDETKGKIDDAYNAAKKTADND
;
A
#
# COMPACT_ATOMS: atom_id res chain seq x y z
N MET A 1 -4.67 26.60 9.32
CA MET A 1 -4.25 25.66 8.25
C MET A 1 -4.67 24.19 8.49
N ARG A 2 -4.55 23.61 9.71
CA ARG A 2 -4.90 22.18 9.96
C ARG A 2 -6.34 21.75 9.63
N ARG A 3 -7.34 22.64 9.75
CA ARG A 3 -8.74 22.33 9.38
C ARG A 3 -8.95 22.20 7.87
N ARG A 4 -8.28 23.01 7.04
CA ARG A 4 -8.38 22.93 5.56
C ARG A 4 -7.74 21.65 5.01
N GLY A 5 -6.58 21.25 5.53
CA GLY A 5 -5.94 19.98 5.13
C GLY A 5 -6.77 18.75 5.49
N ARG A 6 -7.46 18.75 6.64
CA ARG A 6 -8.35 17.65 7.04
C ARG A 6 -9.61 17.53 6.17
N ILE A 7 -10.15 18.66 5.69
CA ILE A 7 -11.29 18.68 4.77
C ILE A 7 -10.86 18.14 3.39
N LEU A 8 -9.72 18.58 2.85
CA LEU A 8 -9.21 18.10 1.55
C LEU A 8 -8.93 16.59 1.51
N VAL A 9 -8.47 15.99 2.61
CA VAL A 9 -8.31 14.52 2.71
C VAL A 9 -9.66 13.83 2.84
N GLN A 10 -10.63 14.45 3.51
CA GLN A 10 -11.97 13.88 3.67
C GLN A 10 -12.62 13.71 2.30
N ASP A 11 -12.70 14.80 1.53
CA ASP A 11 -13.39 14.85 0.23
C ASP A 11 -12.81 13.83 -0.77
N LYS A 12 -11.47 13.72 -0.85
CA LYS A 12 -10.79 12.76 -1.73
C LYS A 12 -11.00 11.30 -1.35
N CYS A 13 -11.36 11.04 -0.09
CA CYS A 13 -11.46 9.70 0.48
C CYS A 13 -12.89 9.24 0.76
N ASP A 14 -13.91 10.06 0.51
CA ASP A 14 -15.29 9.71 0.87
C ASP A 14 -15.77 8.46 0.12
N GLY A 15 -15.41 8.31 -1.16
CA GLY A 15 -15.73 7.10 -1.92
C GLY A 15 -15.17 5.81 -1.29
N ASP A 16 -13.89 5.82 -0.91
CA ASP A 16 -13.26 4.65 -0.29
C ASP A 16 -13.77 4.40 1.15
N LYS A 17 -14.09 5.46 1.90
CA LYS A 17 -14.72 5.34 3.22
C LYS A 17 -16.12 4.75 3.13
N ASN A 18 -16.90 5.16 2.14
CA ASN A 18 -18.24 4.62 1.90
C ASN A 18 -18.18 3.14 1.55
N LYS A 19 -17.20 2.71 0.73
CA LYS A 19 -16.97 1.27 0.47
C LYS A 19 -16.78 0.47 1.77
N VAL A 20 -16.04 0.99 2.75
CA VAL A 20 -15.88 0.29 4.03
C VAL A 20 -17.23 0.15 4.75
N GLY A 21 -18.00 1.24 4.87
CA GLY A 21 -19.32 1.19 5.50
C GLY A 21 -20.30 0.25 4.80
N GLU A 22 -20.25 0.17 3.48
CA GLU A 22 -21.13 -0.67 2.66
C GLU A 22 -20.70 -2.14 2.63
N LYS A 23 -19.40 -2.41 2.57
CA LYS A 23 -18.87 -3.78 2.40
C LYS A 23 -18.59 -4.48 3.72
N CYS A 24 -18.46 -3.74 4.83
CA CYS A 24 -18.17 -4.28 6.16
C CYS A 24 -19.38 -4.27 7.12
N LYS A 25 -20.60 -4.12 6.61
CA LYS A 25 -21.84 -4.19 7.40
C LYS A 25 -22.36 -5.63 7.56
N ASP A 26 -23.47 -5.78 8.28
CA ASP A 26 -24.27 -7.02 8.34
C ASP A 26 -23.48 -8.27 8.79
N GLY A 27 -22.57 -8.11 9.75
CA GLY A 27 -21.78 -9.21 10.29
C GLY A 27 -20.63 -9.66 9.39
N ALA A 28 -20.31 -8.91 8.34
CA ALA A 28 -19.12 -9.15 7.53
C ALA A 28 -17.87 -9.25 8.42
N ASP A 29 -17.15 -10.37 8.28
CA ASP A 29 -15.93 -10.60 9.03
C ASP A 29 -14.82 -9.69 8.46
N PRO A 30 -14.29 -8.74 9.25
CA PRO A 30 -13.20 -7.88 8.78
C PRO A 30 -11.89 -8.64 8.64
N CYS A 31 -11.75 -9.82 9.25
CA CYS A 31 -10.54 -10.63 9.20
C CYS A 31 -10.89 -12.11 8.96
N PRO A 32 -11.42 -12.47 7.77
CA PRO A 32 -11.85 -13.83 7.47
C PRO A 32 -10.70 -14.84 7.43
N GLY A 33 -11.04 -16.11 7.61
CA GLY A 33 -10.13 -17.24 7.38
C GLY A 33 -8.81 -17.15 8.15
N SER A 34 -7.70 -17.29 7.44
CA SER A 34 -6.34 -17.23 7.96
C SER A 34 -5.95 -15.83 8.45
N LEU A 35 -6.73 -14.77 8.15
CA LEU A 35 -6.45 -13.42 8.62
C LEU A 35 -6.69 -13.25 10.13
N LYS A 36 -7.42 -14.17 10.78
CA LYS A 36 -7.58 -14.23 12.25
C LYS A 36 -6.31 -14.65 12.98
N LYS A 37 -5.45 -15.41 12.30
CA LYS A 37 -4.21 -15.94 12.86
C LYS A 37 -3.09 -14.96 12.57
N THR A 38 -2.15 -14.80 13.49
CA THR A 38 -0.96 -13.98 13.22
C THR A 38 -0.20 -14.51 12.00
N VAL A 39 0.56 -13.65 11.31
CA VAL A 39 1.43 -14.07 10.19
C VAL A 39 2.37 -15.22 10.57
N SER A 40 2.82 -15.28 11.83
CA SER A 40 3.63 -16.41 12.33
C SER A 40 2.80 -17.69 12.50
N GLN A 41 1.56 -17.59 13.00
CA GLN A 41 0.64 -18.71 13.17
C GLN A 41 0.11 -19.28 11.85
N GLN A 42 -0.03 -18.48 10.79
CA GLN A 42 -0.46 -18.96 9.47
C GLN A 42 0.46 -20.04 8.87
N ARG A 43 1.73 -20.08 9.32
CA ARG A 43 2.70 -21.09 8.88
C ARG A 43 2.58 -22.41 9.64
N ALA A 44 1.87 -22.42 10.77
CA ALA A 44 1.65 -23.63 11.55
C ALA A 44 0.80 -24.62 10.76
N GLY A 45 1.21 -25.89 10.72
CA GLY A 45 0.52 -26.94 9.97
C GLY A 45 0.84 -27.01 8.47
N LYS A 46 1.64 -26.08 7.93
CA LYS A 46 2.13 -26.17 6.55
C LYS A 46 3.41 -26.98 6.47
N THR A 47 3.56 -27.77 5.40
CA THR A 47 4.78 -28.53 5.09
C THR A 47 5.42 -27.94 3.85
N ARG A 48 6.74 -27.70 3.90
CA ARG A 48 7.50 -27.22 2.73
C ARG A 48 7.41 -28.26 1.61
N THR A 49 7.11 -27.82 0.39
CA THR A 49 7.16 -28.66 -0.80
C THR A 49 8.43 -28.38 -1.61
N ALA A 50 8.65 -29.11 -2.70
CA ALA A 50 9.75 -28.85 -3.63
C ALA A 50 9.68 -27.43 -4.23
N THR A 51 8.47 -26.93 -4.45
CA THR A 51 8.21 -25.67 -5.17
C THR A 51 7.84 -24.50 -4.27
N GLU A 52 7.35 -24.76 -3.05
CA GLU A 52 6.84 -23.70 -2.17
C GLU A 52 7.32 -23.84 -0.72
N SER A 53 7.83 -22.73 -0.19
CA SER A 53 8.08 -22.61 1.25
C SER A 53 6.76 -22.51 2.02
N ARG A 54 6.79 -22.87 3.32
CA ARG A 54 5.65 -22.66 4.23
C ARG A 54 5.18 -21.19 4.26
N THR A 55 6.11 -20.25 4.12
CA THR A 55 5.81 -18.81 4.08
C THR A 55 5.06 -18.44 2.80
N MET A 56 5.46 -18.98 1.65
CA MET A 56 4.74 -18.75 0.38
C MET A 56 3.33 -19.30 0.44
N GLN A 57 3.18 -20.53 0.92
CA GLN A 57 1.87 -21.17 1.08
C GLN A 57 0.96 -20.39 2.05
N ALA A 58 1.51 -19.85 3.14
CA ALA A 58 0.77 -19.01 4.09
C ALA A 58 0.35 -17.68 3.48
N GLY A 59 1.28 -17.00 2.79
CA GLY A 59 0.96 -15.73 2.13
C GLY A 59 -0.07 -15.90 1.01
N LYS A 60 -0.03 -17.00 0.25
CA LYS A 60 -1.01 -17.30 -0.80
C LYS A 60 -2.41 -17.52 -0.21
N GLU A 61 -2.54 -18.35 0.82
CA GLU A 61 -3.83 -18.58 1.51
C GLU A 61 -4.38 -17.27 2.08
N ALA A 62 -3.56 -16.50 2.80
CA ALA A 62 -3.98 -15.22 3.34
C ALA A 62 -4.42 -14.24 2.25
N THR A 63 -3.68 -14.16 1.14
CA THR A 63 -4.06 -13.32 -0.02
C THR A 63 -5.40 -13.75 -0.59
N GLN A 64 -5.63 -15.06 -0.74
CA GLN A 64 -6.92 -15.60 -1.21
C GLN A 64 -8.07 -15.26 -0.26
N ASP A 65 -7.87 -15.41 1.06
CA ASP A 65 -8.89 -15.05 2.04
C ASP A 65 -9.22 -13.56 1.99
N ALA A 66 -8.20 -12.70 1.85
CA ALA A 66 -8.37 -11.26 1.70
C ALA A 66 -9.12 -10.91 0.40
N ASP A 67 -8.74 -11.53 -0.71
CA ASP A 67 -9.35 -11.26 -2.01
C ASP A 67 -10.76 -11.87 -2.16
N SER A 68 -11.13 -12.80 -1.28
CA SER A 68 -12.51 -13.33 -1.19
C SER A 68 -13.46 -12.42 -0.41
N SER A 69 -12.95 -11.40 0.30
CA SER A 69 -13.74 -10.50 1.14
C SER A 69 -13.72 -9.07 0.64
N GLU A 70 -14.89 -8.61 0.18
CA GLU A 70 -15.09 -7.21 -0.22
C GLU A 70 -14.88 -6.23 0.95
N CYS A 71 -15.15 -6.67 2.19
CA CYS A 71 -14.82 -5.86 3.37
C CYS A 71 -13.30 -5.67 3.51
N VAL A 72 -12.52 -6.76 3.42
CA VAL A 72 -11.05 -6.67 3.54
C VAL A 72 -10.47 -5.79 2.44
N LYS A 73 -10.94 -5.96 1.18
CA LYS A 73 -10.53 -5.10 0.06
C LYS A 73 -10.82 -3.63 0.33
N ALA A 74 -12.04 -3.30 0.76
CA ALA A 74 -12.42 -1.92 1.07
C ALA A 74 -11.55 -1.33 2.19
N MET A 75 -11.23 -2.13 3.22
CA MET A 75 -10.39 -1.69 4.33
C MET A 75 -8.94 -1.37 3.93
N ARG A 76 -8.40 -1.94 2.83
CA ARG A 76 -7.04 -1.63 2.34
C ARG A 76 -6.87 -0.14 2.02
N CYS A 77 -7.94 0.57 1.65
CA CYS A 77 -7.87 1.97 1.25
C CYS A 77 -7.74 2.96 2.44
N GLY A 78 -8.03 2.51 3.66
CA GLY A 78 -7.82 3.28 4.88
C GLY A 78 -6.44 2.99 5.48
N LEU A 79 -5.46 3.86 5.24
CA LEU A 79 -4.10 3.63 5.71
C LEU A 79 -4.01 3.66 7.24
N ARG A 80 -3.27 2.71 7.79
CA ARG A 80 -3.11 2.50 9.24
C ARG A 80 -1.68 2.82 9.66
N PRO A 81 -1.44 3.36 10.87
CA PRO A 81 -0.08 3.52 11.36
C PRO A 81 0.55 2.14 11.59
N TYR A 82 1.87 2.02 11.36
CA TYR A 82 2.60 0.78 11.57
C TYR A 82 2.41 0.22 12.99
N LYS A 83 2.50 1.09 13.99
CA LYS A 83 2.08 0.82 15.36
C LYS A 83 0.64 1.34 15.53
N PRO A 84 -0.35 0.46 15.71
CA PRO A 84 -1.73 0.86 15.92
C PRO A 84 -1.90 1.87 17.06
N ASP A 85 -2.80 2.83 16.88
CA ASP A 85 -3.27 3.73 17.92
C ASP A 85 -4.78 3.59 18.14
N ALA A 86 -5.30 4.25 19.18
CA ALA A 86 -6.72 4.17 19.53
C ALA A 86 -7.67 4.75 18.47
N GLN A 87 -7.18 5.59 17.54
CA GLN A 87 -8.01 6.25 16.52
C GLN A 87 -8.08 5.45 15.22
N LYS A 88 -6.95 4.87 14.80
CA LYS A 88 -6.83 4.20 13.51
C LYS A 88 -6.78 2.68 13.63
N GLY A 89 -6.48 2.09 14.78
CA GLY A 89 -6.35 0.63 14.86
C GLY A 89 -5.23 0.07 13.94
N GLY A 90 -5.23 -1.24 13.74
CA GLY A 90 -4.20 -1.96 12.97
C GLY A 90 -4.77 -2.85 11.87
N CYS A 91 -3.87 -3.51 11.15
CA CYS A 91 -4.23 -4.57 10.20
C CYS A 91 -4.77 -5.81 10.92
N CYS A 92 -5.44 -6.69 10.17
CA CYS A 92 -5.79 -8.01 10.70
C CYS A 92 -4.53 -8.75 11.21
N PRO A 93 -4.64 -9.62 12.23
CA PRO A 93 -3.50 -10.36 12.75
C PRO A 93 -2.66 -11.06 11.66
N GLY A 94 -3.34 -11.58 10.64
CA GLY A 94 -2.74 -12.30 9.52
C GLY A 94 -2.23 -11.45 8.37
N GLN A 95 -2.27 -10.13 8.51
CA GLN A 95 -1.72 -9.17 7.58
C GLN A 95 -0.43 -8.58 8.14
N THR A 96 0.45 -8.18 7.23
CA THR A 96 1.62 -7.38 7.53
C THR A 96 1.33 -5.92 7.18
N PRO A 97 1.58 -4.97 8.11
CA PRO A 97 1.54 -3.55 7.76
C PRO A 97 2.71 -3.22 6.83
N HIS A 98 2.42 -3.01 5.55
CA HIS A 98 3.41 -2.62 4.55
C HIS A 98 3.60 -1.11 4.56
N HIS A 99 4.78 -0.63 5.00
CA HIS A 99 5.12 0.80 4.99
C HIS A 99 4.99 1.38 3.57
N ILE A 100 4.20 2.43 3.45
CA ILE A 100 4.09 3.22 2.22
C ILE A 100 4.22 4.71 2.58
N PRO A 101 5.28 5.40 2.16
CA PRO A 101 6.47 4.87 1.48
C PRO A 101 7.26 3.81 2.26
N PRO A 102 7.96 2.86 1.60
CA PRO A 102 8.79 1.88 2.28
C PRO A 102 9.88 2.54 3.13
N LYS A 103 10.10 2.01 4.33
CA LYS A 103 11.05 2.57 5.31
C LYS A 103 12.46 2.80 4.74
N SER A 104 12.95 1.93 3.86
CA SER A 104 14.27 2.05 3.24
C SER A 104 14.43 3.34 2.42
N MET A 105 13.34 3.84 1.84
CA MET A 105 13.31 5.06 1.01
C MET A 105 13.31 6.32 1.85
N MET A 106 12.72 6.26 3.05
CA MET A 106 12.61 7.39 3.96
C MET A 106 13.86 7.61 4.82
N LYS A 107 14.95 6.86 4.55
CA LYS A 107 16.22 7.04 5.25
C LYS A 107 16.79 8.43 4.93
N GLY A 108 16.94 9.26 5.95
CA GLY A 108 17.46 10.62 5.82
C GLY A 108 16.39 11.72 5.78
N VAL A 109 15.10 11.36 5.76
CA VAL A 109 14.02 12.35 5.93
C VAL A 109 13.93 12.74 7.40
N SER A 110 14.26 13.99 7.71
CA SER A 110 14.24 14.51 9.08
C SER A 110 12.84 14.39 9.70
N GLY A 111 12.77 13.95 10.96
CA GLY A 111 11.51 13.77 11.69
C GLY A 111 10.62 12.62 11.22
N TYR A 112 11.06 11.79 10.27
CA TYR A 112 10.31 10.59 9.87
C TYR A 112 10.32 9.55 11.01
N ASN A 113 9.13 9.09 11.40
CA ASN A 113 8.96 8.06 12.41
C ASN A 113 8.29 6.82 11.80
N LYS A 114 9.06 5.72 11.70
CA LYS A 114 8.58 4.44 11.16
C LYS A 114 7.41 3.83 11.94
N ASP A 115 7.25 4.15 13.23
CA ASP A 115 6.22 3.54 14.06
C ASP A 115 4.85 4.22 13.84
N THR A 116 4.84 5.49 13.44
CA THR A 116 3.62 6.23 13.10
C THR A 116 3.39 6.35 11.60
N ALA A 117 4.36 5.93 10.79
CA ALA A 117 4.26 5.95 9.33
C ALA A 117 3.08 5.09 8.86
N LEU A 118 2.43 5.57 7.80
CA LEU A 118 1.25 4.93 7.24
C LEU A 118 1.62 3.66 6.49
N CYS A 119 0.73 2.68 6.61
CA CYS A 119 0.85 1.36 6.03
C CYS A 119 -0.45 0.98 5.33
N VAL A 120 -0.31 0.22 4.25
CA VAL A 120 -1.40 -0.57 3.67
C VAL A 120 -1.33 -1.99 4.26
N CYS A 121 -2.49 -2.56 4.55
CA CYS A 121 -2.59 -3.90 5.13
C CYS A 121 -2.56 -4.95 4.01
N LEU A 122 -1.48 -5.73 3.97
CA LEU A 122 -1.24 -6.70 2.90
C LEU A 122 -0.80 -8.05 3.48
N GLU A 123 -0.94 -9.09 2.69
CA GLU A 123 -0.72 -10.47 3.10
C GLU A 123 0.65 -10.96 2.67
N GLY A 124 1.29 -11.75 3.55
CA GLY A 124 2.64 -12.26 3.33
C GLY A 124 3.67 -11.63 4.27
N ALA A 125 4.62 -12.46 4.71
CA ALA A 125 5.59 -12.11 5.75
C ALA A 125 6.82 -11.34 5.24
N SER A 126 6.93 -11.09 3.92
CA SER A 126 8.08 -10.42 3.33
C SER A 126 7.74 -9.80 1.97
N GLN A 127 8.66 -8.99 1.45
CA GLN A 127 8.61 -8.36 0.13
C GLN A 127 8.58 -9.34 -1.05
N HIS A 128 8.63 -10.64 -0.81
CA HIS A 128 8.64 -11.67 -1.87
C HIS A 128 7.42 -12.59 -1.81
N VAL A 129 6.44 -12.30 -0.94
CA VAL A 129 5.34 -13.23 -0.63
C VAL A 129 4.01 -12.49 -0.59
N GLY A 130 2.97 -13.13 -1.15
CA GLY A 130 1.59 -12.65 -1.12
C GLY A 130 1.42 -11.28 -1.79
N SER A 131 0.28 -10.63 -1.48
CA SER A 131 -0.02 -9.28 -1.92
C SER A 131 0.99 -8.24 -1.39
N HIS A 132 1.65 -8.50 -0.26
CA HIS A 132 2.73 -7.64 0.24
C HIS A 132 3.91 -7.60 -0.73
N GLY A 133 4.35 -8.76 -1.24
CA GLY A 133 5.40 -8.81 -2.24
C GLY A 133 4.97 -8.18 -3.57
N GLU A 134 3.70 -8.32 -3.95
CA GLU A 134 3.18 -7.67 -5.15
C GLU A 134 3.24 -6.14 -5.05
N ASN A 135 2.91 -5.55 -3.90
CA ASN A 135 2.93 -4.09 -3.75
C ASN A 135 4.34 -3.52 -3.85
N HIS A 136 5.32 -4.22 -3.29
CA HIS A 136 6.73 -3.91 -3.50
C HIS A 136 7.09 -3.89 -4.99
N ALA A 137 6.65 -4.90 -5.76
CA ALA A 137 6.90 -4.96 -7.20
C ALA A 137 6.13 -3.88 -7.98
N ALA A 138 4.92 -3.52 -7.53
CA ALA A 138 4.12 -2.45 -8.11
C ALA A 138 4.80 -1.08 -7.90
N ILE A 139 5.31 -0.79 -6.71
CA ILE A 139 6.07 0.43 -6.41
C ILE A 139 7.32 0.51 -7.29
N ASP A 140 8.08 -0.59 -7.42
CA ASP A 140 9.25 -0.66 -8.30
C ASP A 140 8.88 -0.35 -9.76
N HIS A 141 7.75 -0.88 -10.23
CA HIS A 141 7.28 -0.66 -11.60
C HIS A 141 6.81 0.77 -11.85
N VAL A 142 6.04 1.38 -10.94
CA VAL A 142 5.66 2.80 -11.04
C VAL A 142 6.91 3.69 -11.03
N ALA A 143 7.85 3.41 -10.12
CA ALA A 143 9.10 4.18 -10.00
C ALA A 143 10.01 4.05 -11.24
N SER A 144 9.87 2.97 -12.02
CA SER A 144 10.64 2.76 -13.25
C SER A 144 10.14 3.60 -14.44
N LYS A 145 8.97 4.24 -14.33
CA LYS A 145 8.36 4.96 -15.44
C LYS A 145 9.15 6.23 -15.80
N PRO A 146 9.29 6.55 -17.10
CA PRO A 146 9.99 7.76 -17.53
C PRO A 146 9.41 9.03 -16.89
N GLY A 147 10.28 9.90 -16.36
CA GLY A 147 9.89 11.16 -15.74
C GLY A 147 9.39 11.03 -14.30
N VAL A 148 9.28 9.83 -13.72
CA VAL A 148 8.91 9.65 -12.31
C VAL A 148 10.07 9.93 -11.37
N LEU A 149 11.26 9.43 -11.71
CA LEU A 149 12.51 9.67 -11.00
C LEU A 149 13.49 10.47 -11.86
N ASP A 150 14.39 11.20 -11.22
CA ASP A 150 15.53 11.81 -11.88
C ASP A 150 16.59 10.77 -12.32
N SER A 151 17.63 11.22 -13.01
CA SER A 151 18.72 10.36 -13.50
C SER A 151 19.53 9.68 -12.37
N ALA A 152 19.44 10.16 -11.14
CA ALA A 152 20.05 9.56 -9.96
C ALA A 152 19.10 8.59 -9.21
N GLY A 153 17.89 8.35 -9.76
CA GLY A 153 16.85 7.52 -9.15
C GLY A 153 16.19 8.18 -7.94
N LYS A 154 16.14 9.52 -7.90
CA LYS A 154 15.59 10.31 -6.80
C LYS A 154 14.33 11.07 -7.21
N CYS A 155 13.55 11.45 -6.22
CA CYS A 155 12.46 12.40 -6.33
C CYS A 155 12.14 13.01 -4.95
N SER A 156 11.19 13.95 -4.88
CA SER A 156 10.70 14.46 -3.59
C SER A 156 9.84 13.41 -2.87
N VAL A 157 9.69 13.53 -1.54
CA VAL A 157 8.75 12.69 -0.77
C VAL A 157 7.32 12.82 -1.30
N ALA A 158 6.88 14.02 -1.69
CA ALA A 158 5.55 14.21 -2.29
C ALA A 158 5.39 13.42 -3.60
N GLN A 159 6.39 13.46 -4.49
CA GLN A 159 6.39 12.66 -5.72
C GLN A 159 6.38 11.15 -5.38
N TYR A 160 7.15 10.73 -4.38
CA TYR A 160 7.20 9.34 -3.97
C TYR A 160 5.91 8.86 -3.27
N ASN A 161 5.19 9.75 -2.59
CA ASN A 161 3.85 9.47 -2.08
C ASN A 161 2.88 9.17 -3.23
N LYS A 162 2.97 9.92 -4.35
CA LYS A 162 2.19 9.63 -5.56
C LYS A 162 2.57 8.26 -6.15
N VAL A 163 3.87 7.92 -6.21
CA VAL A 163 4.33 6.59 -6.65
C VAL A 163 3.67 5.48 -5.84
N CYS A 164 3.65 5.62 -4.51
CA CYS A 164 3.02 4.65 -3.63
C CYS A 164 1.49 4.62 -3.80
N ALA A 165 0.86 5.78 -4.01
CA ALA A 165 -0.56 5.89 -4.24
C ALA A 165 -1.01 5.20 -5.53
N ASP A 166 -0.29 5.41 -6.64
CA ASP A 166 -0.58 4.75 -7.92
C ASP A 166 -0.43 3.22 -7.81
N ALA A 167 0.61 2.74 -7.11
CA ALA A 167 0.82 1.31 -6.88
C ALA A 167 -0.30 0.68 -6.03
N VAL A 168 -0.69 1.33 -4.93
CA VAL A 168 -1.80 0.86 -4.07
C VAL A 168 -3.12 0.92 -4.81
N ALA A 169 -3.39 1.97 -5.58
CA ALA A 169 -4.60 2.08 -6.38
C ALA A 169 -4.72 0.93 -7.40
N ALA A 170 -3.65 0.67 -8.14
CA ALA A 170 -3.63 -0.39 -9.15
C ALA A 170 -3.86 -1.78 -8.54
N GLN A 171 -3.18 -2.08 -7.42
CA GLN A 171 -3.27 -3.40 -6.80
C GLN A 171 -4.55 -3.59 -5.98
N CYS A 172 -4.96 -2.57 -5.20
CA CYS A 172 -6.02 -2.69 -4.20
C CYS A 172 -7.37 -2.14 -4.66
N GLY A 173 -7.43 -1.45 -5.81
CA GLY A 173 -8.67 -0.82 -6.30
C GLY A 173 -9.09 0.42 -5.49
N CYS A 174 -8.13 1.06 -4.83
CA CYS A 174 -8.33 2.29 -4.06
C CYS A 174 -8.24 3.53 -4.95
N SER A 175 -8.79 4.65 -4.48
CA SER A 175 -8.56 5.96 -5.11
C SER A 175 -7.11 6.39 -4.92
N ALA A 176 -6.37 6.57 -6.01
CA ALA A 176 -5.00 7.10 -5.96
C ALA A 176 -4.95 8.45 -5.23
N ASP A 177 -5.91 9.34 -5.51
CA ASP A 177 -6.02 10.64 -4.85
C ASP A 177 -6.25 10.52 -3.34
N CYS A 178 -7.02 9.53 -2.88
CA CYS A 178 -7.24 9.30 -1.47
C CYS A 178 -5.95 8.80 -0.78
N ILE A 179 -5.27 7.82 -1.38
CA ILE A 179 -4.02 7.30 -0.83
C ILE A 179 -2.96 8.40 -0.77
N GLU A 180 -2.78 9.15 -1.85
CA GLU A 180 -1.84 10.27 -1.89
C GLU A 180 -2.19 11.33 -0.85
N ALA A 181 -3.46 11.70 -0.69
CA ALA A 181 -3.89 12.68 0.29
C ALA A 181 -3.60 12.22 1.73
N GLN A 182 -3.85 10.94 2.05
CA GLN A 182 -3.52 10.36 3.35
C GLN A 182 -2.02 10.43 3.63
N LEU A 183 -1.20 10.07 2.65
CA LEU A 183 0.26 10.13 2.77
C LEU A 183 0.75 11.56 2.93
N ASN A 184 0.36 12.47 2.04
CA ASN A 184 0.77 13.88 2.10
C ASN A 184 0.35 14.57 3.40
N ALA A 185 -0.78 14.21 3.99
CA ALA A 185 -1.21 14.73 5.29
C ALA A 185 -0.38 14.21 6.47
N SER A 186 0.37 13.12 6.29
CA SER A 186 1.26 12.55 7.31
C SER A 186 2.64 13.20 7.37
N PHE A 187 2.97 14.06 6.39
CA PHE A 187 4.23 14.80 6.31
C PHE A 187 3.99 16.31 6.38
N ASN A 188 4.94 17.04 6.99
CA ASN A 188 4.96 18.50 6.87
C ASN A 188 5.54 18.95 5.51
N ASP A 189 5.50 20.25 5.22
CA ASP A 189 5.94 20.77 3.92
C ASP A 189 7.43 20.58 3.67
N GLU A 190 8.28 20.74 4.69
CA GLU A 190 9.72 20.48 4.59
C GLU A 190 10.00 19.02 4.24
N GLN A 191 9.33 18.09 4.93
CA GLN A 191 9.46 16.66 4.67
C GLN A 191 8.97 16.29 3.27
N LYS A 192 7.85 16.85 2.81
CA LYS A 192 7.32 16.61 1.45
C LYS A 192 8.30 17.03 0.35
N ASN A 193 9.10 18.08 0.61
CA ASN A 193 10.09 18.59 -0.33
C ASN A 193 11.46 17.89 -0.24
N ALA A 194 11.69 17.09 0.81
CA ALA A 194 12.93 16.35 0.98
C ALA A 194 13.14 15.34 -0.16
N GLN A 195 14.41 15.16 -0.57
CA GLN A 195 14.78 14.21 -1.63
C GLN A 195 14.97 12.81 -1.07
N VAL A 196 14.40 11.82 -1.75
CA VAL A 196 14.51 10.40 -1.43
C VAL A 196 14.99 9.63 -2.64
N LYS A 197 15.71 8.54 -2.40
CA LYS A 197 16.20 7.63 -3.44
C LYS A 197 15.35 6.36 -3.47
N HIS A 198 14.89 5.96 -4.64
CA HIS A 198 14.23 4.68 -4.83
C HIS A 198 15.27 3.53 -4.80
N TRP A 199 14.96 2.48 -4.04
CA TRP A 199 15.72 1.24 -3.92
C TRP A 199 14.87 0.06 -4.36
N GLN A 200 15.29 -0.62 -5.43
CA GLN A 200 14.57 -1.77 -5.96
C GLN A 200 14.36 -2.84 -4.88
N SER A 201 13.12 -3.32 -4.75
CA SER A 201 12.75 -4.37 -3.79
C SER A 201 13.22 -5.77 -4.22
N ASN A 202 13.50 -5.94 -5.51
CA ASN A 202 13.74 -7.23 -6.18
C ASN A 202 12.57 -8.22 -6.03
N SER A 203 11.36 -7.72 -5.73
CA SER A 203 10.17 -8.54 -5.77
C SER A 203 9.83 -8.93 -7.21
N LYS A 204 9.44 -10.21 -7.38
CA LYS A 204 9.02 -10.77 -8.67
C LYS A 204 7.53 -11.11 -8.67
N LYS A 205 6.75 -10.41 -7.84
CA LYS A 205 5.33 -10.72 -7.57
C LYS A 205 4.35 -9.79 -8.28
N LEU A 206 4.82 -8.95 -9.21
CA LEU A 206 3.93 -8.10 -9.98
C LEU A 206 3.05 -8.95 -10.90
N SER A 207 1.73 -8.91 -10.70
CA SER A 207 0.79 -9.54 -11.63
C SER A 207 0.65 -8.73 -12.92
N ASP A 208 0.30 -9.39 -14.02
CA ASP A 208 0.04 -8.71 -15.30
C ASP A 208 -1.14 -7.74 -15.20
N GLU A 209 -2.14 -8.04 -14.36
CA GLU A 209 -3.28 -7.16 -14.11
C GLU A 209 -2.86 -5.86 -13.42
N THR A 210 -2.12 -5.96 -12.31
CA THR A 210 -1.62 -4.77 -11.60
C THR A 210 -0.68 -3.97 -12.49
N LYS A 211 0.19 -4.64 -13.26
CA LYS A 211 1.07 -4.00 -14.23
C LYS A 211 0.29 -3.22 -15.28
N GLY A 212 -0.74 -3.84 -15.88
CA GLY A 212 -1.58 -3.21 -16.89
C GLY A 212 -2.28 -1.95 -16.35
N LYS A 213 -2.86 -2.03 -15.16
CA LYS A 213 -3.49 -0.86 -14.50
C LYS A 213 -2.50 0.29 -14.27
N ILE A 214 -1.26 -0.01 -13.86
CA ILE A 214 -0.20 1.01 -13.71
C ILE A 214 0.14 1.64 -15.06
N ASP A 215 0.31 0.82 -16.10
CA ASP A 215 0.68 1.27 -17.44
C ASP A 215 -0.41 2.17 -18.04
N ASP A 216 -1.68 1.77 -17.90
CA ASP A 216 -2.83 2.53 -18.36
C ASP A 216 -2.96 3.87 -17.64
N ALA A 217 -2.82 3.88 -16.30
CA ALA A 217 -2.87 5.10 -15.49
C ALA A 217 -1.73 6.08 -15.86
N TYR A 218 -0.51 5.57 -16.05
CA TYR A 218 0.64 6.37 -16.47
C TYR A 218 0.40 6.99 -17.86
N ASN A 219 -0.06 6.19 -18.82
CA ASN A 219 -0.32 6.65 -20.19
C ASN A 219 -1.45 7.69 -20.24
N ALA A 220 -2.50 7.52 -19.43
CA ALA A 220 -3.60 8.48 -19.32
C ALA A 220 -3.14 9.83 -18.74
N ALA A 221 -2.32 9.80 -17.67
CA ALA A 221 -1.77 11.00 -17.06
C ALA A 221 -0.84 11.76 -18.04
N LYS A 222 -0.01 11.04 -18.79
CA LYS A 222 0.88 11.64 -19.81
C LYS A 222 0.09 12.34 -20.91
N LYS A 223 -0.95 11.68 -21.45
CA LYS A 223 -1.83 12.30 -22.47
C LYS A 223 -2.51 13.57 -21.98
N THR A 224 -2.82 13.66 -20.69
CA THR A 224 -3.42 14.88 -20.13
C THR A 224 -2.38 16.01 -20.08
N ALA A 225 -1.16 15.72 -19.65
CA ALA A 225 -0.08 16.69 -19.59
C ALA A 225 0.42 17.18 -20.96
N ASP A 226 0.29 16.37 -22.02
CA ASP A 226 0.67 16.76 -23.39
C ASP A 226 -0.42 17.62 -24.09
N ASN A 227 -1.61 17.76 -23.52
CA ASN A 227 -2.75 18.51 -24.08
C ASN A 227 -3.06 19.83 -23.34
N ASP A 228 -2.31 20.15 -22.28
CA ASP A 228 -2.34 21.43 -21.53
C ASP A 228 -1.12 22.30 -21.89
#